data_AF-A0ABD0YCJ9-F1
#
_entry.id   AF-A0ABD0YCJ9-F1
#
_cell.length_a   1.000
_cell.length_b   1.000
_cell.length_c   1.000
_cell.angle_alpha   90.00
_cell.angle_beta   90.00
_cell.angle_gamma   90.00
#
_symmetry.space_group_name_H-M   'P 1'
#
loop_
_entity.id
_entity.type
_entity.pdbx_description
1 polymer ?
#
loop_
_entity_poly.entity_id
_entity_poly.type
_entity_poly.pdbx_seq_one_letter_code
_entity_poly.pdbx_strand_id
1 'polypeptide(L)'
;MNILPKKRWHVRTRENIARVRRDEAKAAEEEKEKLERIKLAEREARTNFLRQKSRAQYGIKEEDVVKDKIFDHVNFFKDLEEGNDSVIRSNKEYEKEKKEEREKYEKQIGYLTYLGQDTVEATGNVSWYSKVPERLRPEENSEIGTKTKNRLDPLNCFKKYTSDDTPSKKATDVECSKKNKKHKKDKKKGKKRKRSKTDSNGSSSCEEAKPSLEELRAKRVKREAEEKARAAALLARLSGHPTIPQQSTTQQKNITQKYNSQFNPHIAKQNKPNY
;
A
#
# COMPACT_ATOMS: atom_id res chain seq x y z
N MET A 1 30.35 -3.84 -15.88
CA MET A 1 29.17 -3.09 -15.37
C MET A 1 28.00 -4.06 -15.21
N ASN A 2 27.51 -4.31 -13.98
CA ASN A 2 26.34 -5.16 -13.78
C ASN A 2 25.05 -4.38 -14.05
N ILE A 3 24.27 -4.82 -15.03
CA ILE A 3 23.02 -4.18 -15.44
C ILE A 3 21.77 -4.88 -14.88
N LEU A 4 21.90 -6.09 -14.30
CA LEU A 4 20.76 -6.87 -13.81
C LEU A 4 19.93 -6.15 -12.74
N PRO A 5 20.52 -5.44 -11.75
CA PRO A 5 19.74 -4.73 -10.73
C PRO A 5 18.82 -3.63 -11.30
N LYS A 6 19.10 -3.15 -12.53
CA LYS A 6 18.29 -2.14 -13.22
C LYS A 6 17.16 -2.75 -14.06
N LYS A 7 17.08 -4.08 -14.15
CA LYS A 7 16.05 -4.78 -14.91
C LYS A 7 14.89 -5.19 -14.00
N ARG A 8 13.68 -4.92 -14.47
CA ARG A 8 12.43 -5.19 -13.72
C ARG A 8 12.15 -6.68 -13.53
N TRP A 9 12.73 -7.55 -14.35
CA TRP A 9 12.59 -9.00 -14.26
C TRP A 9 13.61 -9.67 -13.33
N HIS A 10 14.57 -8.93 -12.78
CA HIS A 10 15.62 -9.53 -11.97
C HIS A 10 15.06 -10.10 -10.66
N VAL A 11 15.17 -11.41 -10.49
CA VAL A 11 14.53 -12.17 -9.39
C VAL A 11 14.96 -11.68 -8.00
N ARG A 12 16.21 -11.22 -7.85
CA ARG A 12 16.78 -10.80 -6.56
C ARG A 12 16.45 -9.36 -6.18
N THR A 13 15.68 -8.63 -6.99
CA THR A 13 15.25 -7.29 -6.59
C THR A 13 14.24 -7.39 -5.46
N ARG A 14 14.30 -6.44 -4.52
CA ARG A 14 13.41 -6.41 -3.35
C ARG A 14 11.93 -6.48 -3.74
N GLU A 15 11.55 -5.80 -4.83
CA GLU A 15 10.18 -5.78 -5.36
C GLU A 15 9.72 -7.16 -5.83
N ASN A 16 10.56 -7.91 -6.55
CA ASN A 16 10.19 -9.21 -7.07
C ASN A 16 10.14 -10.25 -5.96
N ILE A 17 11.10 -10.23 -5.03
CA ILE A 17 11.05 -11.10 -3.86
C ILE A 17 9.79 -10.82 -3.03
N ALA A 18 9.39 -9.55 -2.87
CA ALA A 18 8.16 -9.20 -2.15
C ALA A 18 6.88 -9.63 -2.89
N ARG A 19 6.89 -9.72 -4.22
CA ARG A 19 5.77 -10.31 -4.99
C ARG A 19 5.67 -11.80 -4.75
N VAL A 20 6.79 -12.52 -4.90
CA VAL A 20 6.86 -13.96 -4.64
C VAL A 20 6.37 -14.28 -3.23
N ARG A 21 6.85 -13.57 -2.20
CA ARG A 21 6.37 -13.77 -0.82
C ARG A 21 4.89 -13.52 -0.63
N ARG A 22 4.29 -12.56 -1.34
CA ARG A 22 2.84 -12.30 -1.26
C ARG A 22 2.06 -13.43 -1.91
N ASP A 23 2.53 -13.93 -3.05
CA ASP A 23 1.89 -15.03 -3.77
C ASP A 23 2.02 -16.34 -2.97
N GLU A 24 3.18 -16.60 -2.38
CA GLU A 24 3.43 -17.72 -1.46
C GLU A 24 2.56 -17.62 -0.19
N ALA A 25 2.48 -16.44 0.43
CA ALA A 25 1.64 -16.22 1.60
C ALA A 25 0.16 -16.45 1.27
N LYS A 26 -0.32 -15.93 0.14
CA LYS A 26 -1.70 -16.14 -0.32
C LYS A 26 -1.98 -17.62 -0.60
N ALA A 27 -1.05 -18.32 -1.25
CA ALA A 27 -1.19 -19.77 -1.47
C ALA A 27 -1.27 -20.54 -0.14
N ALA A 28 -0.42 -20.18 0.82
CA ALA A 28 -0.43 -20.79 2.15
C ALA A 28 -1.72 -20.51 2.94
N GLU A 29 -2.29 -19.30 2.81
CA GLU A 29 -3.59 -18.95 3.40
C GLU A 29 -4.73 -19.77 2.78
N GLU A 30 -4.79 -19.86 1.44
CA GLU A 30 -5.81 -20.66 0.74
C GLU A 30 -5.72 -22.16 1.07
N GLU A 31 -4.52 -22.71 1.27
CA GLU A 31 -4.33 -24.09 1.71
C GLU A 31 -4.80 -24.30 3.16
N LYS A 32 -4.51 -23.36 4.06
CA LYS A 32 -5.01 -23.40 5.44
C LYS A 32 -6.53 -23.36 5.48
N GLU A 33 -7.18 -22.47 4.73
CA GLU A 33 -8.64 -22.39 4.67
C GLU A 33 -9.27 -23.69 4.17
N LYS A 34 -8.67 -24.34 3.17
CA LYS A 34 -9.13 -25.66 2.69
C LYS A 34 -8.99 -26.73 3.75
N LEU A 35 -7.86 -26.77 4.46
CA LEU A 35 -7.64 -27.72 5.55
C LEU A 35 -8.63 -27.51 6.69
N GLU A 36 -8.87 -26.26 7.10
CA GLU A 36 -9.86 -25.94 8.12
C GLU A 36 -11.27 -26.36 7.70
N ARG A 37 -11.63 -26.15 6.43
CA ARG A 37 -12.92 -26.62 5.88
C ARG A 37 -13.04 -28.14 5.89
N ILE A 38 -11.98 -28.86 5.55
CA ILE A 38 -11.94 -30.33 5.60
C ILE A 38 -12.09 -30.81 7.03
N LYS A 39 -11.35 -30.25 7.99
CA LYS A 39 -11.44 -30.61 9.41
C LYS A 39 -12.83 -30.36 9.98
N LEU A 40 -13.46 -29.24 9.62
CA LEU A 40 -14.81 -28.92 10.05
C LEU A 40 -15.82 -29.92 9.47
N ALA A 41 -15.75 -30.21 8.17
CA ALA A 41 -16.60 -31.22 7.54
C ALA A 41 -16.39 -32.62 8.14
N GLU A 42 -15.15 -32.99 8.47
CA GLU A 42 -14.83 -34.26 9.14
C GLU A 42 -15.43 -34.32 10.55
N ARG A 43 -15.30 -33.24 11.32
CA ARG A 43 -15.91 -33.11 12.64
C ARG A 43 -17.43 -33.26 12.55
N GLU A 44 -18.06 -32.52 11.64
CA GLU A 44 -19.51 -32.56 11.43
C GLU A 44 -19.97 -33.96 10.99
N ALA A 45 -19.29 -34.57 10.02
CA ALA A 45 -19.59 -35.92 9.55
C ALA A 45 -19.48 -36.95 10.69
N ARG A 46 -18.43 -36.87 11.52
CA ARG A 46 -18.27 -37.72 12.69
C ARG A 46 -19.39 -37.54 13.70
N THR A 47 -19.77 -36.29 13.99
CA THR A 47 -20.89 -36.02 14.91
C THR A 47 -22.22 -36.50 14.36
N ASN A 48 -22.47 -36.32 13.07
CA ASN A 48 -23.69 -36.77 12.41
C ASN A 48 -23.76 -38.30 12.40
N PHE A 49 -22.66 -38.99 12.13
CA PHE A 49 -22.58 -40.44 12.23
C PHE A 49 -22.91 -40.94 13.64
N LEU A 50 -22.34 -40.32 14.68
CA LEU A 50 -22.65 -40.67 16.07
C LEU A 50 -24.11 -40.39 16.43
N ARG A 51 -24.68 -39.27 15.96
CA ARG A 51 -26.11 -38.95 16.14
C ARG A 51 -27.03 -39.96 15.45
N GLN A 52 -26.70 -40.37 14.22
CA GLN A 52 -27.48 -41.39 13.51
C GLN A 52 -27.39 -42.74 14.23
N LYS A 53 -26.19 -43.11 14.69
CA LYS A 53 -25.98 -44.35 15.46
C LYS A 53 -26.76 -44.36 16.77
N SER A 54 -26.74 -43.27 17.53
CA SER A 54 -27.51 -43.18 18.77
C SER A 54 -29.01 -43.23 18.52
N ARG A 55 -29.50 -42.55 17.48
CA ARG A 55 -30.91 -42.65 17.06
C ARG A 55 -31.31 -44.06 16.68
N ALA A 56 -30.47 -44.78 15.95
CA ALA A 56 -30.74 -46.17 15.59
C ALA A 56 -30.80 -47.09 16.83
N GLN A 57 -30.02 -46.79 17.88
CA GLN A 57 -30.01 -47.56 19.13
C GLN A 57 -31.19 -47.24 20.06
N TYR A 58 -31.54 -45.96 20.21
CA TYR A 58 -32.53 -45.49 21.19
C TYR A 58 -33.88 -45.13 20.58
N GLY A 59 -34.06 -45.27 19.26
CA GLY A 59 -35.35 -45.08 18.58
C GLY A 59 -35.89 -43.65 18.58
N ILE A 60 -35.07 -42.64 18.92
CA ILE A 60 -35.49 -41.24 19.01
C ILE A 60 -35.69 -40.67 17.61
N LYS A 61 -36.95 -40.40 17.23
CA LYS A 61 -37.34 -39.78 15.96
C LYS A 61 -37.16 -38.25 16.04
N GLU A 62 -36.76 -37.61 14.93
CA GLU A 62 -36.49 -36.16 14.89
C GLU A 62 -37.71 -35.28 15.22
N GLU A 63 -38.92 -35.82 15.12
CA GLU A 63 -40.17 -35.07 15.25
C GLU A 63 -40.60 -34.83 16.70
N ASP A 64 -40.03 -35.55 17.68
CA ASP A 64 -40.48 -35.50 19.08
C ASP A 64 -39.78 -34.43 19.95
N VAL A 65 -38.81 -33.67 19.41
CA VAL A 65 -38.00 -32.71 20.20
C VAL A 65 -38.70 -31.34 20.39
N VAL A 66 -39.86 -31.11 19.77
CA VAL A 66 -40.52 -29.78 19.78
C VAL A 66 -41.56 -29.63 20.91
N LYS A 67 -41.79 -30.64 21.75
CA LYS A 67 -42.89 -30.59 22.73
C LYS A 67 -42.55 -31.08 24.14
N ASP A 68 -41.38 -30.77 24.67
CA ASP A 68 -41.15 -30.90 26.12
C ASP A 68 -40.87 -29.55 26.77
N LYS A 69 -41.89 -29.15 27.53
CA LYS A 69 -42.02 -28.15 28.59
C LYS A 69 -40.70 -27.49 29.04
N ILE A 70 -40.80 -26.16 29.15
CA ILE A 70 -39.85 -25.19 29.73
C ILE A 70 -39.35 -25.66 31.11
N PHE A 71 -38.41 -26.59 31.13
CA PHE A 71 -37.41 -26.68 32.17
C PHE A 71 -36.15 -26.14 31.51
N ASP A 72 -35.62 -25.04 32.05
CA ASP A 72 -34.32 -24.54 31.61
C ASP A 72 -33.34 -25.70 31.58
N HIS A 73 -32.81 -26.00 30.39
CA HIS A 73 -31.80 -27.03 30.23
C HIS A 73 -30.64 -26.67 31.16
N VAL A 74 -30.36 -27.54 32.14
CA VAL A 74 -29.24 -27.36 33.06
C VAL A 74 -27.95 -27.51 32.26
N ASN A 75 -27.46 -26.39 31.75
CA ASN A 75 -26.20 -26.29 31.03
C ASN A 75 -25.06 -26.42 32.04
N PHE A 76 -24.60 -27.65 32.29
CA PHE A 76 -23.43 -27.92 33.14
C PHE A 76 -22.15 -27.19 32.70
N PHE A 77 -22.10 -26.72 31.45
CA PHE A 77 -20.97 -25.98 30.86
C PHE A 77 -21.23 -24.49 30.71
N LYS A 78 -22.34 -23.97 31.23
CA LYS A 78 -22.67 -22.53 31.13
C LYS A 78 -21.56 -21.67 31.74
N ASP A 79 -21.07 -22.06 32.91
CA ASP A 79 -19.99 -21.35 33.60
C ASP A 79 -18.66 -21.42 32.84
N LEU A 80 -18.45 -22.48 32.05
CA LEU A 80 -17.25 -22.70 31.25
C LEU A 80 -17.30 -21.89 29.92
N GLU A 81 -18.45 -21.86 29.25
CA GLU A 81 -18.69 -21.02 28.05
C GLU A 81 -18.71 -19.52 28.37
N GLU A 82 -19.22 -19.15 29.55
CA GLU A 82 -19.20 -17.78 30.05
C GLU A 82 -17.82 -17.37 30.61
N GLY A 83 -16.85 -18.28 30.67
CA GLY A 83 -15.49 -18.02 31.15
C GLY A 83 -15.42 -17.73 32.66
N ASN A 84 -16.45 -18.12 33.40
CA ASN A 84 -16.53 -18.04 34.86
C ASN A 84 -15.71 -19.14 35.54
N ASP A 85 -15.35 -20.19 34.81
CA ASP A 85 -14.45 -21.24 35.29
C ASP A 85 -13.05 -20.71 35.57
N SER A 86 -12.65 -20.81 36.84
CA SER A 86 -11.35 -20.38 37.37
C SER A 86 -10.15 -21.08 36.73
N VAL A 87 -10.36 -22.20 36.02
CA VAL A 87 -9.33 -23.05 35.41
C VAL A 87 -8.90 -22.54 34.01
N ILE A 88 -9.76 -21.79 33.29
CA ILE A 88 -9.49 -21.28 31.93
C ILE A 88 -9.35 -19.75 31.93
N ARG A 89 -9.18 -19.12 33.10
CA ARG A 89 -8.81 -17.70 33.14
C ARG A 89 -7.37 -17.56 32.67
N SER A 90 -7.20 -17.16 31.41
CA SER A 90 -5.95 -16.58 30.91
C SER A 90 -5.48 -15.49 31.88
N ASN A 91 -4.16 -15.35 32.05
CA ASN A 91 -3.64 -14.32 32.92
C ASN A 91 -4.11 -12.95 32.39
N LYS A 92 -4.99 -12.28 33.14
CA LYS A 92 -5.54 -10.96 32.77
C LYS A 92 -4.44 -9.93 32.55
N GLU A 93 -3.30 -10.10 33.23
CA GLU A 93 -2.13 -9.24 33.05
C GLU A 93 -1.47 -9.47 31.69
N TYR A 94 -1.36 -10.73 31.24
CA TYR A 94 -0.79 -11.09 29.95
C TYR A 94 -1.63 -10.57 28.77
N GLU A 95 -2.96 -10.60 28.88
CA GLU A 95 -3.84 -10.06 27.84
C GLU A 95 -3.77 -8.54 27.76
N LYS A 96 -3.67 -7.86 28.91
CA LYS A 96 -3.44 -6.42 28.99
C LYS A 96 -2.09 -6.05 28.41
N GLU A 97 -1.02 -6.76 28.77
CA GLU A 97 0.32 -6.56 28.23
C GLU A 97 0.33 -6.71 26.70
N LYS A 98 -0.28 -7.78 26.17
CA LYS A 98 -0.39 -8.00 24.72
C LYS A 98 -1.26 -6.94 24.02
N LYS A 99 -2.22 -6.34 24.72
CA LYS A 99 -3.02 -5.23 24.19
C LYS A 99 -2.19 -3.94 24.18
N GLU A 100 -1.47 -3.65 25.25
CA GLU A 100 -0.57 -2.51 25.34
C GLU A 100 0.58 -2.59 24.32
N GLU A 101 1.14 -3.77 24.08
CA GLU A 101 2.15 -4.00 23.04
C GLU A 101 1.59 -3.69 21.65
N ARG A 102 0.36 -4.15 21.36
CA ARG A 102 -0.34 -3.83 20.12
C ARG A 102 -0.59 -2.33 19.98
N GLU A 103 -1.08 -1.68 21.03
CA GLU A 103 -1.30 -0.24 21.03
C GLU A 103 0.01 0.54 20.92
N LYS A 104 1.11 0.10 21.56
CA LYS A 104 2.45 0.71 21.42
C LYS A 104 2.94 0.59 19.98
N TYR A 105 2.77 -0.57 19.35
CA TYR A 105 3.12 -0.80 17.95
C TYR A 105 2.26 0.05 17.00
N GLU A 106 0.96 0.11 17.23
CA GLU A 106 0.03 0.93 16.46
C GLU A 106 0.31 2.43 16.64
N LYS A 107 0.63 2.88 17.86
CA LYS A 107 1.09 4.26 18.14
C LYS A 107 2.42 4.55 17.44
N GLN A 108 3.36 3.61 17.48
CA GLN A 108 4.67 3.73 16.84
C GLN A 108 4.58 3.81 15.31
N ILE A 109 3.64 3.09 14.71
CA ILE A 109 3.38 3.12 13.26
C ILE A 109 2.49 4.31 12.86
N GLY A 110 1.77 4.88 13.82
CA GLY A 110 0.81 5.97 13.59
C GLY A 110 -0.56 5.48 13.11
N TYR A 111 -0.91 4.21 13.36
CA TYR A 111 -2.28 3.71 13.20
C TYR A 111 -3.18 4.21 14.34
N LEU A 112 -2.64 4.21 15.56
CA LEU A 112 -3.32 4.74 16.74
C LEU A 112 -2.71 6.10 17.08
N THR A 113 -2.98 7.10 16.23
CA THR A 113 -2.64 8.50 16.50
C THR A 113 -3.90 9.21 16.94
N TYR A 114 -3.93 9.68 18.19
CA TYR A 114 -5.10 10.40 18.71
C TYR A 114 -5.19 11.74 18.00
N LEU A 115 -6.34 11.99 17.36
CA LEU A 115 -6.61 13.25 16.68
C LEU A 115 -6.54 14.39 17.70
N GLY A 116 -5.60 15.33 17.52
CA GLY A 116 -5.35 16.43 18.45
C GLY A 116 -4.17 16.26 19.39
N GLN A 117 -3.44 15.14 19.35
CA GLN A 117 -2.10 15.08 19.96
C GLN A 117 -1.12 15.90 19.11
N ASP A 118 -0.82 17.11 19.57
CA ASP A 118 0.21 17.92 18.96
C ASP A 118 1.56 17.17 19.03
N THR A 119 2.33 17.24 17.94
CA THR A 119 3.69 16.67 17.87
C THR A 119 4.59 17.11 19.03
N VAL A 120 4.29 18.27 19.63
CA VAL A 120 4.96 18.84 20.79
C VAL A 120 4.74 18.00 22.06
N GLU A 121 3.53 17.51 22.30
CA GLU A 121 3.21 16.70 23.48
C GLU A 121 3.72 15.26 23.32
N ALA A 122 3.64 14.72 22.11
CA ALA A 122 4.08 13.36 21.82
C ALA A 122 5.62 13.20 21.80
N THR A 123 6.36 14.22 21.35
CA THR A 123 7.82 14.18 21.25
C THR A 123 8.54 14.97 22.34
N GLY A 124 7.80 15.77 23.12
CA GLY A 124 8.36 16.73 24.10
C GLY A 124 9.11 17.90 23.46
N ASN A 125 9.22 17.94 22.12
CA ASN A 125 9.95 18.97 21.40
C ASN A 125 9.01 20.05 20.91
N VAL A 126 9.08 21.22 21.54
CA VAL A 126 8.35 22.41 21.10
C VAL A 126 8.88 22.86 19.73
N SER A 127 7.97 23.03 18.77
CA SER A 127 8.28 23.49 17.42
C SER A 127 9.01 24.84 17.42
N TRP A 128 9.91 25.03 16.46
CA TRP A 128 10.77 26.23 16.35
C TRP A 128 9.99 27.56 16.26
N TYR A 129 8.76 27.53 15.74
CA TYR A 129 7.89 28.71 15.64
C TYR A 129 7.16 29.06 16.95
N SER A 130 7.00 28.09 17.86
CA SER A 130 6.44 28.32 19.19
C SER A 130 7.51 28.74 20.21
N LYS A 131 8.79 28.49 19.91
CA LYS A 131 9.93 28.98 20.69
C LYS A 131 10.30 30.38 20.21
N VAL A 132 10.29 31.36 21.12
CA VAL A 132 10.84 32.70 20.82
C VAL A 132 12.33 32.53 20.49
N PRO A 133 12.81 33.03 19.33
CA PRO A 133 14.22 32.99 18.99
C PRO A 133 15.07 33.58 20.11
N GLU A 134 16.16 32.90 20.44
CA GLU A 134 17.09 33.30 21.51
C GLU A 134 17.58 34.75 21.37
N ARG A 135 17.65 35.26 20.13
CA ARG A 135 18.02 36.65 19.80
C ARG A 135 17.01 37.72 20.24
N LEU A 136 15.75 37.33 20.52
CA LEU A 136 14.68 38.23 20.97
C LEU A 136 14.47 38.15 22.49
N ARG A 137 15.32 37.41 23.22
CA ARG A 137 15.27 37.37 24.67
C ARG A 137 15.80 38.69 25.23
N PRO A 138 15.05 39.39 26.11
CA PRO A 138 15.35 40.75 26.56
C PRO A 138 16.59 40.87 27.49
N GLU A 139 17.25 39.77 27.83
CA GLU A 139 18.38 39.71 28.76
C GLU A 139 19.72 40.16 28.14
N GLU A 140 19.88 40.12 26.80
CA GLU A 140 21.14 40.51 26.14
C GLU A 140 20.92 41.64 25.13
N ASN A 141 20.77 42.87 25.62
CA ASN A 141 20.74 44.11 24.83
C ASN A 141 22.12 44.48 24.25
N SER A 142 22.92 43.51 23.81
CA SER A 142 24.15 43.77 23.07
C SER A 142 23.87 43.65 21.57
N GLU A 143 23.85 44.80 20.88
CA GLU A 143 23.64 44.82 19.44
C GLU A 143 24.65 43.92 18.71
N ILE A 144 24.14 42.95 17.96
CA ILE A 144 24.98 42.05 17.16
C ILE A 144 25.60 42.86 16.01
N GLY A 145 26.92 42.79 15.88
CA GLY A 145 27.64 43.37 14.75
C GLY A 145 27.90 44.88 14.84
N THR A 146 27.96 45.47 16.04
CA THR A 146 28.34 46.88 16.26
C THR A 146 29.60 47.29 15.51
N LYS A 147 30.64 46.44 15.51
CA LYS A 147 31.89 46.71 14.77
C LYS A 147 31.69 46.83 13.26
N THR A 148 30.84 45.98 12.68
CA THR A 148 30.54 46.00 11.24
C THR A 148 29.69 47.20 10.87
N LYS A 149 28.67 47.50 11.69
CA LYS A 149 27.81 48.69 11.55
C LYS A 149 28.64 49.98 11.62
N ASN A 150 29.48 50.12 12.64
CA ASN A 150 30.36 51.29 12.80
C ASN A 150 31.37 51.43 11.65
N ARG A 151 31.80 50.32 11.04
CA ARG A 151 32.73 50.33 9.89
C ARG A 151 32.04 50.70 8.57
N LEU A 152 30.76 50.34 8.42
CA LEU A 152 29.97 50.58 7.21
C LEU A 152 29.09 51.84 7.31
N ASP A 153 29.12 52.53 8.44
CA ASP A 153 28.40 53.78 8.65
C ASP A 153 29.07 54.93 7.87
N PRO A 154 28.39 55.55 6.89
CA PRO A 154 28.94 56.66 6.12
C PRO A 154 29.28 57.87 7.01
N LEU A 155 28.58 58.08 8.13
CA LEU A 155 28.90 59.18 9.04
C LEU A 155 30.29 59.03 9.67
N ASN A 156 30.73 57.80 9.95
CA ASN A 156 32.09 57.54 10.42
C ASN A 156 33.15 57.74 9.33
N CYS A 157 32.79 57.58 8.06
CA CYS A 157 33.64 57.97 6.94
C CYS A 157 33.76 59.50 6.84
N PHE A 158 32.66 60.23 6.99
CA PHE A 158 32.65 61.69 6.93
C PHE A 158 33.39 62.35 8.10
N LYS A 159 33.35 61.77 9.31
CA LYS A 159 34.13 62.27 10.47
C LYS A 159 35.62 62.44 10.17
N LYS A 160 36.21 61.64 9.27
CA LYS A 160 37.62 61.78 8.87
C LYS A 160 37.91 63.06 8.07
N TYR A 161 36.89 63.61 7.43
CA TYR A 161 37.00 64.77 6.54
C TYR A 161 36.36 66.03 7.14
N THR A 162 35.55 65.91 8.20
CA THR A 162 34.91 67.03 8.90
C THR A 162 35.61 67.40 10.21
N SER A 163 36.55 66.58 10.70
CA SER A 163 37.36 66.91 11.86
C SER A 163 38.53 67.80 11.43
N ASP A 164 38.24 69.06 11.18
CA ASP A 164 39.25 70.11 11.17
C ASP A 164 39.67 70.37 12.63
N ASP A 165 40.98 70.25 12.88
CA ASP A 165 41.73 70.66 14.07
C ASP A 165 41.51 69.94 15.42
N THR A 166 42.28 68.87 15.68
CA THR A 166 43.21 68.78 16.83
C THR A 166 44.10 67.51 16.72
N PRO A 167 45.43 67.60 16.92
CA PRO A 167 46.33 66.46 16.80
C PRO A 167 46.34 65.64 18.09
N SER A 168 45.41 64.70 18.23
CA SER A 168 45.44 63.68 19.28
C SER A 168 45.99 62.37 18.72
N LYS A 169 47.27 62.14 19.03
CA LYS A 169 48.03 60.88 18.86
C LYS A 169 47.16 59.65 19.13
N LYS A 170 47.08 58.71 18.18
CA LYS A 170 47.43 57.28 18.35
C LYS A 170 47.69 56.63 17.00
N ALA A 171 48.95 56.28 16.78
CA ALA A 171 49.38 55.32 15.79
C ALA A 171 48.80 53.94 16.12
N THR A 172 48.17 53.30 15.15
CA THR A 172 48.24 51.84 15.01
C THR A 172 48.35 51.54 13.52
N ASP A 173 49.58 51.22 13.15
CA ASP A 173 50.03 50.58 11.95
C ASP A 173 49.19 49.33 11.62
N VAL A 174 48.53 49.31 10.45
CA VAL A 174 48.17 48.07 9.75
C VAL A 174 48.22 48.34 8.25
N GLU A 175 49.32 47.89 7.65
CA GLU A 175 49.56 47.78 6.22
C GLU A 175 48.36 47.23 5.43
N CYS A 176 47.85 48.01 4.48
CA CYS A 176 46.96 47.52 3.43
C CYS A 176 47.79 46.80 2.35
N SER A 177 48.11 45.54 2.60
CA SER A 177 48.74 44.65 1.62
C SER A 177 47.76 44.32 0.48
N LYS A 178 47.92 45.02 -0.65
CA LYS A 178 47.30 44.66 -1.93
C LYS A 178 47.82 43.30 -2.39
N LYS A 179 47.04 42.23 -2.23
CA LYS A 179 47.25 40.95 -2.92
C LYS A 179 46.10 40.68 -3.88
N ASN A 180 46.31 41.07 -5.14
CA ASN A 180 45.57 40.55 -6.29
C ASN A 180 45.90 39.06 -6.46
N LYS A 181 44.99 38.17 -6.04
CA LYS A 181 45.01 36.76 -6.45
C LYS A 181 43.92 36.49 -7.48
N LYS A 182 44.35 36.43 -8.74
CA LYS A 182 43.62 35.77 -9.83
C LYS A 182 43.43 34.30 -9.46
N HIS A 183 42.19 33.82 -9.42
CA HIS A 183 41.89 32.41 -9.59
C HIS A 183 40.95 32.19 -10.77
N LYS A 184 41.41 31.26 -11.62
CA LYS A 184 40.85 30.72 -12.84
C LYS A 184 40.03 29.49 -12.45
N LYS A 185 38.76 29.36 -12.87
CA LYS A 185 38.22 28.20 -13.62
C LYS A 185 36.69 28.06 -13.63
N ASP A 186 36.23 27.76 -14.84
CA ASP A 186 35.24 26.77 -15.28
C ASP A 186 33.74 26.91 -14.99
N LYS A 187 33.03 27.26 -16.09
CA LYS A 187 31.87 26.59 -16.71
C LYS A 187 30.98 25.71 -15.81
N LYS A 188 29.67 26.02 -15.80
CA LYS A 188 28.65 25.15 -16.45
C LYS A 188 27.32 25.85 -16.71
N LYS A 189 26.78 25.55 -17.89
CA LYS A 189 25.45 25.92 -18.41
C LYS A 189 24.35 25.17 -17.67
N GLY A 190 23.19 25.81 -17.48
CA GLY A 190 21.95 25.16 -17.07
C GLY A 190 20.72 25.91 -17.59
N LYS A 191 20.24 25.52 -18.79
CA LYS A 191 18.96 25.95 -19.37
C LYS A 191 17.80 25.47 -18.50
N LYS A 192 16.92 26.35 -18.02
CA LYS A 192 15.56 25.97 -17.59
C LYS A 192 14.58 26.31 -18.71
N ARG A 193 14.07 25.27 -19.39
CA ARG A 193 12.96 25.35 -20.33
C ARG A 193 11.66 25.49 -19.53
N LYS A 194 10.87 26.50 -19.87
CA LYS A 194 9.45 26.59 -19.51
C LYS A 194 8.71 25.40 -20.14
N ARG A 195 7.84 24.75 -19.36
CA ARG A 195 6.79 23.87 -19.89
C ARG A 195 5.46 24.44 -19.42
N SER A 196 4.78 25.12 -20.33
CA SER A 196 3.34 25.36 -20.29
C SER A 196 2.63 24.02 -20.41
N LYS A 197 1.71 23.73 -19.49
CA LYS A 197 0.64 22.76 -19.71
C LYS A 197 -0.57 23.56 -20.17
N THR A 198 -0.90 23.37 -21.42
CA THR A 198 -2.19 23.68 -22.02
C THR A 198 -3.21 22.67 -21.49
N ASP A 199 -4.18 23.16 -20.72
CA ASP A 199 -5.43 22.46 -20.48
C ASP A 199 -6.37 22.76 -21.65
N SER A 200 -6.39 21.85 -22.62
CA SER A 200 -7.44 21.78 -23.63
C SER A 200 -8.63 21.04 -23.01
N ASN A 201 -9.55 21.79 -22.41
CA ASN A 201 -10.86 21.28 -22.04
C ASN A 201 -11.89 21.86 -23.02
N GLY A 202 -12.32 21.03 -23.97
CA GLY A 202 -13.34 21.36 -24.93
C GLY A 202 -14.13 20.11 -25.31
N SER A 203 -15.42 20.12 -24.95
CA SER A 203 -16.58 19.63 -25.72
C SER A 203 -16.60 18.14 -26.08
N SER A 204 -17.68 17.36 -26.02
CA SER A 204 -19.11 17.50 -25.74
C SER A 204 -19.70 16.11 -25.99
N SER A 205 -20.80 15.78 -25.31
CA SER A 205 -21.93 14.98 -25.83
C SER A 205 -21.64 13.60 -26.46
N CYS A 206 -21.85 12.55 -25.67
CA CYS A 206 -22.70 11.39 -26.03
C CYS A 206 -22.82 10.46 -24.81
N GLU A 207 -24.04 10.32 -24.32
CA GLU A 207 -24.48 9.40 -23.26
C GLU A 207 -24.37 7.96 -23.74
N GLU A 208 -23.36 7.24 -23.28
CA GLU A 208 -23.39 5.78 -23.17
C GLU A 208 -22.95 5.49 -21.74
N ALA A 209 -23.87 4.97 -20.93
CA ALA A 209 -23.65 4.70 -19.52
C ALA A 209 -22.37 3.86 -19.37
N LYS A 210 -21.33 4.48 -18.81
CA LYS A 210 -20.08 3.78 -18.50
C LYS A 210 -20.47 2.57 -17.65
N PRO A 211 -20.09 1.33 -18.05
CA PRO A 211 -20.52 0.15 -17.34
C PRO A 211 -20.12 0.27 -15.88
N SER A 212 -21.07 0.03 -14.98
CA SER A 212 -20.83 0.07 -13.54
C SER A 212 -19.62 -0.78 -13.20
N LEU A 213 -18.84 -0.37 -12.20
CA LEU A 213 -17.66 -1.09 -11.72
C LEU A 213 -17.98 -2.58 -11.46
N GLU A 214 -19.20 -2.84 -11.02
CA GLU A 214 -19.74 -4.17 -10.75
C GLU A 214 -19.94 -5.02 -12.02
N GLU A 215 -20.38 -4.42 -13.12
CA GLU A 215 -20.49 -5.10 -14.41
C GLU A 215 -19.11 -5.47 -14.98
N LEU A 216 -18.12 -4.61 -14.81
CA LEU A 216 -16.75 -4.89 -15.22
C LEU A 216 -16.14 -6.05 -14.40
N ARG A 217 -16.49 -6.14 -13.10
CA ARG A 217 -16.12 -7.27 -12.25
C ARG A 217 -16.81 -8.55 -12.68
N ALA A 218 -18.13 -8.52 -12.94
CA ALA A 218 -18.87 -9.68 -13.41
C ALA A 218 -18.35 -10.19 -14.77
N LYS A 219 -18.04 -9.29 -15.71
CA LYS A 219 -17.41 -9.63 -17.00
C LYS A 219 -16.03 -10.24 -16.83
N ARG A 220 -15.22 -9.75 -15.88
CA ARG A 220 -13.92 -10.35 -15.54
C ARG A 220 -14.09 -11.75 -14.97
N VAL A 221 -14.97 -11.95 -13.99
CA VAL A 221 -15.21 -13.26 -13.35
C VAL A 221 -15.69 -14.28 -14.37
N LYS A 222 -16.59 -13.91 -15.29
CA LYS A 222 -17.03 -14.79 -16.38
C LYS A 222 -15.87 -15.22 -17.27
N ARG A 223 -15.01 -14.28 -17.68
CA ARG A 223 -13.82 -14.59 -18.49
C ARG A 223 -12.84 -15.51 -17.77
N GLU A 224 -12.56 -15.23 -16.50
CA GLU A 224 -11.66 -16.06 -15.68
C GLU A 224 -12.23 -17.47 -15.48
N ALA A 225 -13.55 -17.60 -15.30
CA ALA A 225 -14.22 -18.89 -15.19
C ALA A 225 -14.15 -19.70 -16.49
N GLU A 226 -14.37 -19.05 -17.64
CA GLU A 226 -14.26 -19.68 -18.97
C GLU A 226 -12.82 -20.14 -19.27
N GLU A 227 -11.83 -19.31 -18.97
CA GLU A 227 -10.41 -19.67 -19.14
C GLU A 227 -10.00 -20.80 -18.18
N LYS A 228 -10.47 -20.77 -16.93
CA LYS A 228 -10.26 -21.86 -15.96
C LYS A 228 -10.91 -23.16 -16.41
N ALA A 229 -12.12 -23.11 -16.97
CA ALA A 229 -12.79 -24.28 -17.53
C ALA A 229 -12.02 -24.84 -18.73
N ARG A 230 -11.50 -23.99 -19.62
CA ARG A 230 -10.63 -24.42 -20.73
C ARG A 230 -9.34 -25.06 -20.23
N ALA A 231 -8.68 -24.47 -19.24
CA ALA A 231 -7.47 -25.02 -18.65
C ALA A 231 -7.73 -26.38 -17.98
N ALA A 232 -8.83 -26.50 -17.21
CA ALA A 232 -9.24 -27.74 -16.59
C ALA A 232 -9.54 -28.83 -17.65
N ALA A 233 -10.22 -28.48 -18.74
CA ALA A 233 -10.47 -29.42 -19.84
C ALA A 233 -9.17 -29.89 -20.53
N LEU A 234 -8.19 -29.00 -20.72
CA LEU A 234 -6.88 -29.37 -21.25
C LEU A 234 -6.11 -30.30 -20.30
N LEU A 235 -6.14 -30.01 -19.00
CA LEU A 235 -5.50 -30.86 -17.99
C LEU A 235 -6.18 -32.23 -17.87
N ALA A 236 -7.51 -32.28 -17.93
CA ALA A 236 -8.27 -33.54 -17.93
C ALA A 236 -7.94 -34.40 -19.16
N ARG A 237 -7.76 -33.76 -20.33
CA ARG A 237 -7.30 -34.44 -21.55
C ARG A 237 -5.86 -34.97 -21.42
N LEU A 238 -4.98 -34.22 -20.75
CA LEU A 238 -3.59 -34.64 -20.50
C LEU A 238 -3.47 -35.74 -19.45
N SER A 239 -4.35 -35.76 -18.43
CA SER A 239 -4.36 -36.76 -17.37
C SER A 239 -5.08 -38.06 -17.75
N GLY A 240 -5.61 -38.16 -18.98
CA GLY A 240 -6.22 -39.39 -19.49
C GLY A 240 -7.61 -39.70 -18.94
N HIS A 241 -8.27 -38.74 -18.28
CA HIS A 241 -9.67 -38.90 -17.90
C HIS A 241 -10.58 -38.82 -19.14
N PRO A 242 -11.58 -39.72 -19.29
CA PRO A 242 -12.49 -39.68 -20.42
C PRO A 242 -13.30 -38.38 -20.38
N THR A 243 -13.04 -37.49 -21.33
CA THR A 243 -13.80 -36.26 -21.52
C THR A 243 -15.06 -36.61 -22.32
N ILE A 244 -16.23 -36.26 -21.79
CA ILE A 244 -17.51 -36.46 -22.49
C ILE A 244 -17.43 -35.70 -23.82
N PRO A 245 -17.63 -36.36 -24.98
CA PRO A 245 -17.55 -35.70 -26.27
C PRO A 245 -18.68 -34.68 -26.38
N GLN A 246 -18.34 -33.40 -26.22
CA GLN A 246 -19.23 -32.32 -26.60
C GLN A 246 -19.39 -32.39 -28.11
N GLN A 247 -20.61 -32.68 -28.57
CA GLN A 247 -20.98 -32.68 -29.97
C GLN A 247 -20.70 -31.29 -30.55
N SER A 248 -19.55 -31.14 -31.21
CA SER A 248 -19.20 -29.93 -31.94
C SER A 248 -20.13 -29.83 -33.15
N THR A 249 -21.20 -29.06 -33.03
CA THR A 249 -21.92 -28.54 -34.17
C THR A 249 -20.93 -27.68 -34.95
N THR A 250 -20.40 -28.24 -36.03
CA THR A 250 -19.44 -27.56 -36.91
C THR A 250 -20.22 -26.56 -37.76
N GLN A 251 -20.75 -25.52 -37.12
CA GLN A 251 -21.27 -24.37 -37.84
C GLN A 251 -20.06 -23.68 -38.47
N GLN A 252 -19.91 -23.87 -39.77
CA GLN A 252 -18.89 -23.21 -40.58
C GLN A 252 -19.02 -21.70 -40.32
N LYS A 253 -18.07 -21.13 -39.59
CA LYS A 253 -18.06 -19.70 -39.31
C LYS A 253 -17.96 -19.00 -40.66
N ASN A 254 -18.94 -18.17 -41.00
CA ASN A 254 -18.89 -17.30 -42.18
C ASN A 254 -17.80 -16.25 -41.94
N ILE A 255 -16.56 -16.54 -42.32
CA ILE A 255 -15.44 -15.62 -42.16
C ILE A 255 -15.58 -14.54 -43.24
N THR A 256 -15.90 -13.32 -42.82
CA THR A 256 -15.91 -12.16 -43.70
C THR A 256 -14.48 -11.83 -44.13
N GLN A 257 -14.26 -11.64 -45.43
CA GLN A 257 -12.95 -11.27 -45.97
C GLN A 257 -12.57 -9.86 -45.48
N LYS A 258 -11.34 -9.70 -44.98
CA LYS A 258 -10.83 -8.40 -44.48
C LYS A 258 -10.55 -7.39 -45.59
N TYR A 259 -10.34 -7.86 -46.81
CA TYR A 259 -9.95 -7.03 -47.95
C TYR A 259 -10.79 -7.35 -49.18
N ASN A 260 -11.04 -6.35 -50.01
CA ASN A 260 -11.70 -6.52 -51.31
C ASN A 260 -10.79 -7.37 -52.23
N SER A 261 -11.37 -8.43 -52.80
CA SER A 261 -10.67 -9.43 -53.60
C SER A 261 -10.06 -8.89 -54.90
N GLN A 262 -10.50 -7.72 -55.38
CA GLN A 262 -9.97 -7.10 -56.60
C GLN A 262 -8.54 -6.55 -56.44
N PHE A 263 -8.21 -6.02 -55.25
CA PHE A 263 -6.94 -5.31 -55.06
C PHE A 263 -5.82 -6.19 -54.49
N ASN A 264 -6.15 -7.30 -53.81
CA ASN A 264 -5.16 -8.23 -53.24
C ASN A 264 -5.69 -9.68 -53.26
N PRO A 265 -5.81 -10.32 -54.44
CA PRO A 265 -6.47 -11.62 -54.58
C PRO A 265 -5.75 -12.74 -53.83
N HIS A 266 -4.41 -12.70 -53.73
CA HIS A 266 -3.62 -13.69 -53.01
C HIS A 266 -3.85 -13.67 -51.49
N ILE A 267 -4.17 -12.51 -50.92
CA ILE A 267 -4.43 -12.34 -49.48
C ILE A 267 -5.92 -12.54 -49.16
N ALA A 268 -6.80 -12.19 -50.10
CA ALA A 268 -8.24 -12.39 -49.96
C ALA A 268 -8.66 -13.87 -50.08
N LYS A 269 -7.83 -14.71 -50.69
CA LYS A 269 -8.07 -16.16 -50.81
C LYS A 269 -7.84 -16.84 -49.46
N GLN A 270 -8.92 -17.18 -48.78
CA GLN A 270 -8.86 -17.97 -47.54
C GLN A 270 -8.61 -19.44 -47.86
N ASN A 271 -7.68 -20.07 -47.14
CA ASN A 271 -7.43 -21.50 -47.22
C ASN A 271 -8.66 -22.25 -46.73
N LYS A 272 -9.53 -22.68 -47.65
CA LYS A 272 -10.56 -23.67 -47.34
C LYS A 272 -9.85 -25.01 -47.14
N PRO A 273 -10.14 -25.75 -46.06
CA PRO A 273 -9.73 -27.14 -46.00
C PRO A 273 -10.45 -27.86 -47.15
N ASN A 274 -9.68 -28.48 -48.05
CA ASN A 274 -10.24 -29.42 -49.01
C ASN A 274 -10.76 -30.61 -48.20
N TYR A 275 -12.07 -30.83 -48.26
CA TYR A 275 -12.70 -32.05 -47.77
C TYR A 275 -12.49 -33.18 -48.76
#